data_AF-A0A943Q0C2-F1
#
_entry.id   AF-A0A943Q0C2-F1
#
_cell.length_a   1.000
_cell.length_b   1.000
_cell.length_c   1.000
_cell.angle_alpha   90.00
_cell.angle_beta   90.00
_cell.angle_gamma   90.00
#
_symmetry.space_group_name_H-M   'P 1'
#
loop_
_entity.id
_entity.type
_entity.pdbx_description
1 polymer ?
#
loop_
_entity_poly.entity_id
_entity_poly.type
_entity_poly.pdbx_seq_one_letter_code
_entity_poly.pdbx_strand_id
1 'polypeptide(L)'
;MKNFAVSVMALGLMAFGATQVMAADIADVGQDYWAAKEINEVVDGNIMALQNGKFNPEGSVARVDFVQALLKLLSNDNLNVKIQNSFTDVKSTDATYGAILRSQQLGLVYGYPDNTFKPAKLMTRSETQSVISHITKDMNADTSVLSRFSDAGAVPSWAKAPWAKSLNYGIYVNYPKPGELRPNDILSRAEEAVILARLKDKIGLVKEEYKNPELLGIEHLNVSKKAPNNEVKVMSDGNLVQEGNVIGVAFSEKFKSEAAQAGDAVYFVADKNIATDEGTIIFPEGTKFNGKILNIQDPKWFNKNARVYAQIESVTLPDGKTVELTAKPFYKNYALKEGPWMTAGKLALYTVTGGAVGIGAGVGFAFIPDPTKIGTGIAIGAPVGAGVGLATGLITKGLNYHAKDGEVINVILLKDAKVSKVKTDL
;
A
#
# COMPACT_ATOMS: atom_id res chain seq x y z
N MET A 1 29.47 40.47 -48.31
CA MET A 1 30.06 40.58 -46.96
C MET A 1 28.96 40.30 -45.95
N LYS A 2 29.23 39.34 -45.05
CA LYS A 2 28.32 38.81 -44.03
C LYS A 2 27.76 39.92 -43.17
N ASN A 3 26.48 39.86 -42.81
CA ASN A 3 25.98 40.42 -41.55
C ASN A 3 24.84 39.53 -41.03
N PHE A 4 25.19 38.76 -40.00
CA PHE A 4 24.31 38.02 -39.10
C PHE A 4 23.35 39.01 -38.42
N ALA A 5 22.05 38.74 -38.44
CA ALA A 5 21.10 39.36 -37.52
C ALA A 5 20.50 38.25 -36.66
N VAL A 6 20.89 38.29 -35.39
CA VAL A 6 20.62 37.33 -34.33
C VAL A 6 19.15 37.37 -33.93
N SER A 7 18.50 36.21 -33.95
CA SER A 7 17.19 35.98 -33.31
C SER A 7 17.34 36.14 -31.79
N VAL A 8 16.64 37.12 -31.22
CA VAL A 8 16.46 37.26 -29.77
C VAL A 8 15.48 36.18 -29.32
N MET A 9 16.02 35.09 -28.78
CA MET A 9 15.26 34.03 -28.12
C MET A 9 14.94 34.53 -26.71
N ALA A 10 13.65 34.77 -26.43
CA ALA A 10 13.17 35.12 -25.10
C ALA A 10 13.35 33.91 -24.16
N LEU A 11 14.40 33.95 -23.35
CA LEU A 11 14.59 33.08 -22.20
C LEU A 11 13.59 33.51 -21.11
N GLY A 12 12.45 32.81 -21.04
CA GLY A 12 11.57 32.85 -19.90
C GLY A 12 12.30 32.25 -18.69
N LEU A 13 12.72 33.11 -17.76
CA LEU A 13 13.18 32.72 -16.43
C LEU A 13 11.99 32.07 -15.70
N MET A 14 11.91 30.74 -15.67
CA MET A 14 11.11 30.04 -14.67
C MET A 14 11.87 30.14 -13.34
N ALA A 15 11.52 31.15 -12.55
CA ALA A 15 11.92 31.20 -11.15
C ALA A 15 11.21 30.06 -10.42
N PHE A 16 11.93 28.95 -10.21
CA PHE A 16 11.54 27.98 -9.19
C PHE A 16 11.60 28.68 -7.84
N GLY A 17 10.43 29.09 -7.34
CA GLY A 17 10.29 29.50 -5.95
C GLY A 17 10.53 28.27 -5.07
N ALA A 18 11.77 28.05 -4.66
CA ALA A 18 12.06 27.16 -3.55
C ALA A 18 11.38 27.76 -2.33
N THR A 19 10.27 27.16 -1.88
CA THR A 19 9.70 27.47 -0.58
C THR A 19 10.77 27.17 0.45
N GLN A 20 11.34 28.20 1.07
CA GLN A 20 12.21 28.01 2.22
C GLN A 20 11.34 27.43 3.33
N VAL A 21 11.52 26.14 3.60
CA VAL A 21 11.01 25.53 4.83
C VAL A 21 11.76 26.23 5.95
N MET A 22 11.05 27.07 6.70
CA MET A 22 11.60 27.68 7.92
C MET A 22 11.81 26.54 8.91
N ALA A 23 13.08 26.21 9.19
CA ALA A 23 13.43 25.30 10.28
C ALA A 23 12.78 25.81 11.57
N ALA A 24 12.25 24.92 12.40
CA ALA A 24 11.75 25.30 13.71
C ALA A 24 12.88 26.01 14.49
N ASP A 25 12.63 27.21 15.00
CA ASP A 25 13.59 27.89 15.86
C ASP A 25 13.60 27.18 17.22
N ILE A 26 14.51 26.22 17.37
CA ILE A 26 14.68 25.44 18.61
C ILE A 26 15.55 26.29 19.55
N ALA A 27 14.97 26.73 20.68
CA ALA A 27 15.51 27.82 21.50
C ALA A 27 16.93 27.60 22.04
N ASP A 28 17.41 26.35 22.14
CA ASP A 28 18.73 25.98 22.63
C ASP A 28 19.60 25.26 21.59
N VAL A 29 19.23 25.30 20.31
CA VAL A 29 19.99 24.71 19.20
C VAL A 29 20.18 25.76 18.11
N GLY A 30 21.35 26.41 18.12
CA GLY A 30 21.74 27.34 17.06
C GLY A 30 21.89 26.66 15.71
N GLN A 31 21.72 27.41 14.61
CA GLN A 31 21.85 26.89 13.24
C GLN A 31 23.26 26.33 12.92
N ASP A 32 24.28 26.78 13.65
CA ASP A 32 25.67 26.34 13.57
C ASP A 32 26.02 25.22 14.56
N TYR A 33 25.06 24.77 15.37
CA TYR A 33 25.26 23.62 16.26
C TYR A 33 25.51 22.36 15.41
N TRP A 34 26.49 21.55 15.80
CA TRP A 34 27.03 20.46 14.97
C TRP A 34 26.00 19.41 14.53
N ALA A 35 24.92 19.23 15.30
CA ALA A 35 23.81 18.32 15.01
C ALA A 35 22.50 19.05 14.67
N ALA A 36 22.53 20.37 14.40
CA ALA A 36 21.33 21.17 14.19
C ALA A 36 20.43 20.60 13.10
N LYS A 37 21.03 20.15 11.98
CA LYS A 37 20.31 19.54 10.86
C LYS A 37 19.53 18.30 11.32
N GLU A 38 20.22 17.33 11.90
CA GLU A 38 19.62 16.06 12.33
C GLU A 38 18.61 16.26 13.46
N ILE A 39 18.85 17.21 14.38
CA ILE A 39 17.89 17.58 15.42
C ILE A 39 16.59 18.10 14.82
N ASN A 40 16.66 19.01 13.85
CA ASN A 40 15.47 19.49 13.15
C ASN A 40 14.74 18.35 12.45
N GLU A 41 15.45 17.45 11.76
CA GLU A 41 14.84 16.31 11.06
C GLU A 41 14.06 15.35 11.98
N VAL A 42 14.58 15.06 13.17
CA VAL A 42 13.89 14.18 14.14
C VAL A 42 12.76 14.89 14.88
N VAL A 43 12.84 16.21 15.05
CA VAL A 43 11.76 17.01 15.67
C VAL A 43 10.61 17.20 14.67
N ASP A 44 10.90 17.63 13.44
CA ASP A 44 9.90 17.81 12.38
C ASP A 44 9.22 16.49 12.01
N GLY A 45 9.97 15.38 12.08
CA GLY A 45 9.44 14.03 11.92
C GLY A 45 8.65 13.49 13.12
N ASN A 46 8.47 14.28 14.20
CA ASN A 46 7.85 13.85 15.46
C ASN A 46 8.50 12.58 16.07
N ILE A 47 9.77 12.32 15.76
CA ILE A 47 10.54 11.18 16.27
C ILE A 47 11.00 11.50 17.70
N MET A 48 11.57 12.68 17.89
CA MET A 48 11.98 13.19 19.21
C MET A 48 11.22 14.47 19.54
N ALA A 49 10.87 14.67 20.81
CA ALA A 49 10.08 15.81 21.26
C ALA A 49 10.93 16.91 21.91
N LEU A 50 10.47 18.16 21.74
CA LEU A 50 10.92 19.31 22.52
C LEU A 50 10.24 19.34 23.88
N GLN A 51 10.91 19.92 24.87
CA GLN A 51 10.36 20.22 26.18
C GLN A 51 10.40 21.74 26.38
N ASN A 52 9.23 22.38 26.45
CA ASN A 52 9.10 23.83 26.61
C ASN A 52 9.90 24.63 25.56
N GLY A 53 9.86 24.20 24.30
CA GLY A 53 10.57 24.85 23.19
C GLY A 53 12.07 24.58 23.12
N LYS A 54 12.60 23.73 24.00
CA LYS A 54 14.02 23.33 24.05
C LYS A 54 14.22 21.87 23.69
N PHE A 55 15.32 21.56 23.03
CA PHE A 55 15.72 20.19 22.71
C PHE A 55 16.60 19.56 23.79
N ASN A 56 17.38 20.35 24.54
CA ASN A 56 18.38 19.91 25.52
C ASN A 56 19.41 18.94 24.92
N PRO A 57 20.23 19.38 23.95
CA PRO A 57 21.09 18.49 23.15
C PRO A 57 22.14 17.72 23.96
N GLU A 58 22.67 18.32 25.03
CA GLU A 58 23.67 17.69 25.90
C GLU A 58 23.06 16.77 26.98
N GLY A 59 21.73 16.71 27.06
CA GLY A 59 21.02 15.88 28.04
C GLY A 59 21.26 14.39 27.82
N SER A 60 21.33 13.63 28.91
CA SER A 60 21.42 12.17 28.87
C SER A 60 20.11 11.52 28.44
N VAL A 61 20.19 10.41 27.72
CA VAL A 61 19.03 9.67 27.21
C VAL A 61 18.68 8.50 28.11
N ALA A 62 17.45 8.47 28.63
CA ALA A 62 16.93 7.29 29.32
C ALA A 62 16.56 6.20 28.31
N ARG A 63 16.67 4.94 28.73
CA ARG A 63 16.33 3.76 27.92
C ARG A 63 14.93 3.83 27.34
N VAL A 64 13.96 4.31 28.12
CA VAL A 64 12.57 4.42 27.69
C VAL A 64 12.38 5.50 26.62
N ASP A 65 13.10 6.62 26.71
CA ASP A 65 13.02 7.71 25.73
C ASP A 65 13.59 7.25 24.39
N PHE A 66 14.74 6.55 24.41
CA PHE A 66 15.33 5.95 23.22
C PHE A 66 14.37 4.98 22.52
N VAL A 67 13.71 4.13 23.30
CA VAL A 67 12.72 3.18 22.77
C VAL A 67 11.52 3.88 22.17
N GLN A 68 11.00 4.94 22.80
CA GLN A 68 9.88 5.71 22.25
C GLN A 68 10.24 6.36 20.93
N ALA A 69 11.43 6.97 20.84
CA ALA A 69 11.91 7.58 19.60
C ALA A 69 12.10 6.53 18.49
N LEU A 70 12.67 5.38 18.82
CA LEU A 70 12.86 4.29 17.86
C LEU A 70 11.52 3.71 17.37
N LEU A 71 10.53 3.53 18.26
CA LEU A 71 9.18 3.08 17.87
C LEU A 71 8.52 4.06 16.90
N LYS A 72 8.64 5.38 17.15
CA LYS A 72 8.12 6.41 16.25
C LYS A 72 8.81 6.39 14.89
N LEU A 73 10.14 6.32 14.86
CA LEU A 73 10.91 6.19 13.61
C LEU A 73 10.45 4.98 12.78
N LEU A 74 10.12 3.87 13.45
CA LEU A 74 9.67 2.64 12.83
C LEU A 74 8.14 2.57 12.61
N SER A 75 7.41 3.66 12.86
CA SER A 75 5.93 3.76 12.80
C SER A 75 5.19 2.73 13.66
N ASN A 76 5.81 2.28 14.75
CA ASN A 76 5.33 1.26 15.67
C ASN A 76 4.80 1.81 17.00
N ASP A 77 4.77 3.13 17.18
CA ASP A 77 4.33 3.80 18.40
C ASP A 77 2.85 3.57 18.72
N ASN A 78 2.03 3.22 17.73
CA ASN A 78 0.61 2.85 17.88
C ASN A 78 0.32 1.34 17.77
N LEU A 79 1.36 0.49 17.74
CA LEU A 79 1.20 -0.96 17.62
C LEU A 79 0.34 -1.53 18.76
N ASN A 80 -0.63 -2.39 18.43
CA ASN A 80 -1.45 -3.06 19.43
C ASN A 80 -0.60 -4.05 20.26
N VAL A 81 -0.61 -3.89 21.58
CA VAL A 81 0.07 -4.78 22.52
C VAL A 81 -0.75 -6.06 22.70
N LYS A 82 -0.13 -7.20 22.42
CA LYS A 82 -0.72 -8.55 22.50
C LYS A 82 -0.04 -9.43 23.55
N ILE A 83 1.05 -8.95 24.16
CA ILE A 83 1.78 -9.64 25.21
C ILE A 83 1.34 -9.18 26.60
N GLN A 84 1.55 -10.03 27.60
CA GLN A 84 1.40 -9.65 29.01
C GLN A 84 2.68 -8.96 29.51
N ASN A 85 2.53 -8.06 30.47
CA ASN A 85 3.67 -7.44 31.13
C ASN A 85 4.40 -8.46 32.03
N SER A 86 5.69 -8.66 31.76
CA SER A 86 6.59 -9.50 32.57
C SER A 86 7.51 -8.68 33.49
N PHE A 87 7.48 -7.35 33.41
CA PHE A 87 8.40 -6.49 34.16
C PHE A 87 7.81 -6.06 35.51
N THR A 88 8.60 -6.23 36.57
CA THR A 88 8.23 -5.89 37.95
C THR A 88 8.28 -4.37 38.23
N ASP A 89 9.06 -3.63 37.44
CA ASP A 89 9.29 -2.19 37.58
C ASP A 89 8.49 -1.35 36.57
N VAL A 90 7.50 -1.93 35.90
CA VAL A 90 6.65 -1.26 34.91
C VAL A 90 5.18 -1.51 35.25
N LYS A 91 4.43 -0.44 35.51
CA LYS A 91 3.00 -0.52 35.90
C LYS A 91 2.12 -0.15 34.73
N SER A 92 0.92 -0.74 34.64
CA SER A 92 -0.07 -0.43 33.59
C SER A 92 -0.55 1.03 33.60
N THR A 93 -0.38 1.72 34.72
CA THR A 93 -0.68 3.15 34.89
C THR A 93 0.42 4.08 34.38
N ASP A 94 1.62 3.57 34.11
CA ASP A 94 2.74 4.39 33.67
C ASP A 94 2.50 4.84 32.22
N ALA A 95 2.73 6.12 31.94
CA ALA A 95 2.57 6.68 30.58
C ALA A 95 3.44 5.95 29.54
N THR A 96 4.55 5.35 29.98
CA THR A 96 5.50 4.61 29.15
C THR A 96 5.15 3.13 28.97
N TYR A 97 4.13 2.61 29.67
CA TYR A 97 3.76 1.19 29.67
C TYR A 97 3.60 0.62 28.25
N GLY A 98 2.83 1.31 27.41
CA GLY A 98 2.57 0.87 26.03
C GLY A 98 3.84 0.81 25.19
N ALA A 99 4.73 1.81 25.29
CA ALA A 99 5.98 1.84 24.54
C ALA A 99 6.91 0.69 24.94
N ILE A 100 7.03 0.41 26.24
CA ILE A 100 7.89 -0.67 26.75
C ILE A 100 7.40 -2.03 26.23
N LEU A 101 6.09 -2.31 26.31
CA LEU A 101 5.56 -3.58 25.83
C LEU A 101 5.60 -3.74 24.31
N ARG A 102 5.40 -2.66 23.53
CA ARG A 102 5.60 -2.70 22.07
C ARG A 102 7.04 -3.03 21.72
N SER A 103 8.01 -2.42 22.40
CA SER A 103 9.42 -2.72 22.23
C SER A 103 9.76 -4.17 22.54
N GLN A 104 9.22 -4.72 23.64
CA GLN A 104 9.41 -6.13 23.98
C GLN A 104 8.75 -7.05 22.95
N GLN A 105 7.54 -6.73 22.50
CA GLN A 105 6.80 -7.51 21.50
C GLN A 105 7.52 -7.56 20.15
N LEU A 106 8.11 -6.45 19.74
CA LEU A 106 8.91 -6.36 18.51
C LEU A 106 10.33 -6.90 18.69
N GLY A 107 10.79 -7.16 19.92
CA GLY A 107 12.17 -7.55 20.19
C GLY A 107 13.19 -6.43 19.97
N LEU A 108 12.79 -5.15 20.02
CA LEU A 108 13.74 -4.03 19.86
C LEU A 108 14.73 -3.98 21.02
N VAL A 109 14.19 -4.07 22.23
CA VAL A 109 14.94 -3.93 23.48
C VAL A 109 14.33 -4.88 24.52
N TYR A 110 15.14 -5.80 25.02
CA TYR A 110 14.76 -6.75 26.07
C TYR A 110 14.98 -6.18 27.47
N GLY A 111 14.27 -6.73 28.46
CA GLY A 111 14.56 -6.48 29.87
C GLY A 111 15.78 -7.26 30.36
N TYR A 112 15.99 -7.20 31.67
CA TYR A 112 17.10 -7.84 32.35
C TYR A 112 16.68 -9.20 32.95
N PRO A 113 17.64 -10.09 33.29
CA PRO A 113 17.35 -11.39 33.89
C PRO A 113 16.61 -11.32 35.24
N ASP A 114 16.60 -10.16 35.89
CA ASP A 114 15.90 -9.88 37.16
C ASP A 114 14.42 -9.49 36.95
N ASN A 115 13.86 -9.71 35.76
CA ASN A 115 12.50 -9.32 35.37
C ASN A 115 12.22 -7.81 35.50
N THR A 116 13.22 -6.97 35.21
CA THR A 116 13.06 -5.51 35.13
C THR A 116 13.34 -4.99 33.73
N PHE A 117 12.78 -3.82 33.40
CA PHE A 117 13.10 -3.09 32.17
C PHE A 117 14.12 -1.97 32.41
N LYS A 118 14.08 -1.35 33.59
CA LYS A 118 14.86 -0.18 34.02
C LYS A 118 14.61 1.06 33.13
N PRO A 119 13.37 1.60 33.08
CA PRO A 119 13.00 2.68 32.14
C PRO A 119 13.91 3.92 32.23
N ALA A 120 14.25 4.34 33.44
CA ALA A 120 15.06 5.52 33.72
C ALA A 120 16.58 5.26 33.61
N LYS A 121 17.02 4.03 33.35
CA LYS A 121 18.45 3.74 33.19
C LYS A 121 18.96 4.48 31.95
N LEU A 122 20.06 5.22 32.10
CA LEU A 122 20.69 5.93 31.00
C LEU A 122 21.33 4.93 30.03
N MET A 123 21.19 5.22 28.73
CA MET A 123 21.75 4.41 27.66
C MET A 123 23.24 4.70 27.50
N THR A 124 24.05 3.65 27.47
CA THR A 124 25.44 3.77 26.99
C THR A 124 25.49 3.74 25.46
N ARG A 125 26.53 4.33 24.88
CA ARG A 125 26.74 4.27 23.42
C ARG A 125 26.80 2.84 22.89
N SER A 126 27.42 1.91 23.62
CA SER A 126 27.49 0.50 23.22
C SER A 126 26.13 -0.18 23.24
N GLU A 127 25.29 0.09 24.24
CA GLU A 127 23.92 -0.44 24.27
C GLU A 127 23.11 0.07 23.08
N THR A 128 23.25 1.35 22.74
CA THR A 128 22.60 1.92 21.55
C THR A 128 23.04 1.23 20.27
N GLN A 129 24.35 1.01 20.06
CA GLN A 129 24.81 0.31 18.87
C GLN A 129 24.38 -1.15 18.83
N SER A 130 24.22 -1.80 19.98
CA SER A 130 23.62 -3.14 20.05
C SER A 130 22.22 -3.16 19.46
N VAL A 131 21.37 -2.21 19.84
CA VAL A 131 19.99 -2.11 19.35
C VAL A 131 19.97 -1.81 17.85
N ILE A 132 20.74 -0.81 17.39
CA ILE A 132 20.83 -0.47 15.96
C ILE A 132 21.33 -1.66 15.13
N SER A 133 22.36 -2.35 15.61
CA SER A 133 22.89 -3.55 14.98
C SER A 133 21.85 -4.68 14.91
N HIS A 134 21.06 -4.88 15.97
CA HIS A 134 20.05 -5.93 16.03
C HIS A 134 18.96 -5.77 14.97
N ILE A 135 18.41 -4.55 14.86
CA ILE A 135 17.26 -4.25 13.99
C ILE A 135 17.64 -4.08 12.51
N THR A 136 18.91 -3.83 12.21
CA THR A 136 19.38 -3.67 10.83
C THR A 136 19.75 -5.01 10.20
N LYS A 137 19.64 -5.10 8.87
CA LYS A 137 19.99 -6.26 8.03
C LYS A 137 21.35 -6.81 8.41
N ASP A 138 21.47 -8.12 8.41
CA ASP A 138 22.70 -8.77 8.84
C ASP A 138 23.85 -8.46 7.89
N MET A 139 25.02 -8.28 8.48
CA MET A 139 26.27 -8.04 7.75
C MET A 139 27.39 -8.68 8.56
N ASN A 140 28.27 -9.39 7.87
CA ASN A 140 29.49 -9.90 8.46
C ASN A 140 30.52 -8.75 8.52
N ALA A 141 30.34 -7.83 9.47
CA ALA A 141 31.16 -6.64 9.60
C ALA A 141 32.57 -7.00 10.09
N ASP A 142 33.60 -6.55 9.37
CA ASP A 142 34.98 -6.71 9.82
C ASP A 142 35.25 -5.82 11.05
N THR A 143 35.51 -6.46 12.18
CA THR A 143 35.81 -5.78 13.45
C THR A 143 37.17 -5.06 13.45
N SER A 144 38.03 -5.30 12.45
CA SER A 144 39.30 -4.59 12.28
C SER A 144 39.10 -3.07 12.14
N VAL A 145 37.92 -2.63 11.67
CA VAL A 145 37.54 -1.21 11.56
C VAL A 145 37.65 -0.46 12.90
N LEU A 146 37.51 -1.16 14.03
CA LEU A 146 37.64 -0.58 15.37
C LEU A 146 39.05 -0.10 15.67
N SER A 147 40.09 -0.70 15.06
CA SER A 147 41.51 -0.34 15.30
C SER A 147 41.85 1.10 14.94
N ARG A 148 40.98 1.79 14.19
CA ARG A 148 41.09 3.19 13.82
C ARG A 148 40.86 4.15 14.98
N PHE A 149 40.30 3.65 16.09
CA PHE A 149 39.94 4.46 17.25
C PHE A 149 40.87 4.16 18.43
N SER A 150 41.33 5.21 19.11
CA SER A 150 42.34 5.08 20.19
C SER A 150 41.83 4.31 21.41
N ASP A 151 40.50 4.24 21.57
CA ASP A 151 39.80 3.61 22.68
C ASP A 151 39.09 2.30 22.28
N ALA A 152 39.48 1.69 21.16
CA ALA A 152 38.93 0.41 20.70
C ALA A 152 39.00 -0.70 21.77
N GLY A 153 40.01 -0.65 22.64
CA GLY A 153 40.17 -1.59 23.77
C GLY A 153 39.10 -1.46 24.85
N ALA A 154 38.41 -0.31 24.94
CA ALA A 154 37.32 -0.09 25.90
C ALA A 154 35.98 -0.65 25.41
N VAL A 155 35.89 -1.10 24.15
CA VAL A 155 34.68 -1.70 23.58
C VAL A 155 34.45 -3.08 24.21
N PRO A 156 33.33 -3.32 24.89
CA PRO A 156 33.02 -4.63 25.45
C PRO A 156 33.01 -5.72 24.36
N SER A 157 33.45 -6.93 24.69
CA SER A 157 33.52 -8.04 23.71
C SER A 157 32.19 -8.29 22.99
N TRP A 158 31.07 -8.20 23.70
CA TRP A 158 29.72 -8.35 23.14
C TRP A 158 29.33 -7.24 22.15
N ALA A 159 29.96 -6.06 22.27
CA ALA A 159 29.63 -4.87 21.49
C ALA A 159 30.51 -4.71 20.24
N LYS A 160 31.60 -5.48 20.10
CA LYS A 160 32.54 -5.32 18.97
C LYS A 160 31.88 -5.47 17.60
N ALA A 161 31.09 -6.52 17.41
CA ALA A 161 30.36 -6.72 16.15
C ALA A 161 29.28 -5.66 15.91
N PRO A 162 28.43 -5.30 16.91
CA PRO A 162 27.51 -4.16 16.79
C PRO A 162 28.19 -2.86 16.37
N TRP A 163 29.30 -2.51 17.02
CA TRP A 163 30.07 -1.32 16.69
C TRP A 163 30.61 -1.35 15.26
N ALA A 164 31.24 -2.45 14.86
CA ALA A 164 31.74 -2.61 13.50
C ALA A 164 30.63 -2.45 12.46
N LYS A 165 29.45 -3.01 12.73
CA LYS A 165 28.28 -2.90 11.84
C LYS A 165 27.78 -1.46 11.73
N SER A 166 27.56 -0.77 12.84
CA SER A 166 27.10 0.62 12.85
C SER A 166 28.08 1.58 12.16
N LEU A 167 29.38 1.34 12.31
CA LEU A 167 30.43 2.12 11.63
C LEU A 167 30.41 1.90 10.10
N ASN A 168 30.31 0.65 9.65
CA ASN A 168 30.25 0.32 8.23
C ASN A 168 28.97 0.84 7.55
N TYR A 169 27.85 0.84 8.26
CA TYR A 169 26.61 1.45 7.76
C TYR A 169 26.62 2.99 7.81
N GLY A 170 27.62 3.61 8.43
CA GLY A 170 27.72 5.06 8.55
C GLY A 170 26.59 5.67 9.40
N ILE A 171 26.03 4.91 10.34
CA ILE A 171 24.94 5.38 11.22
C ILE A 171 25.52 6.12 12.43
N TYR A 172 26.67 5.67 12.93
CA TYR A 172 27.25 6.19 14.16
C TYR A 172 27.94 7.56 13.99
N VAL A 173 28.02 8.34 15.07
CA VAL A 173 28.67 9.66 15.12
C VAL A 173 29.73 9.80 16.22
N ASN A 174 30.87 10.38 15.86
CA ASN A 174 32.02 10.62 16.73
C ASN A 174 32.25 12.14 16.91
N TYR A 175 31.41 12.80 17.73
CA TYR A 175 31.55 14.23 18.04
C TYR A 175 31.71 14.47 19.55
N PRO A 176 32.63 15.33 20.00
CA PRO A 176 33.53 16.18 19.21
C PRO A 176 34.84 15.48 18.82
N LYS A 177 35.03 14.23 19.24
CA LYS A 177 36.29 13.51 19.10
C LYS A 177 36.21 12.43 18.00
N PRO A 178 36.60 12.73 16.75
CA PRO A 178 36.46 11.78 15.64
C PRO A 178 37.30 10.51 15.80
N GLY A 179 38.37 10.54 16.61
CA GLY A 179 39.26 9.40 16.87
C GLY A 179 38.86 8.50 18.05
N GLU A 180 37.76 8.80 18.76
CA GLU A 180 37.30 8.04 19.93
C GLU A 180 35.85 7.53 19.74
N LEU A 181 35.58 6.28 20.11
CA LEU A 181 34.23 5.69 20.13
C LEU A 181 33.46 6.02 21.40
N ARG A 182 34.14 6.21 22.53
CA ARG A 182 33.60 6.43 23.88
C ARG A 182 32.58 5.38 24.31
N PRO A 183 32.85 4.08 24.13
CA PRO A 183 31.82 3.03 24.10
C PRO A 183 30.99 2.90 25.39
N ASN A 184 31.53 3.33 26.54
CA ASN A 184 30.88 3.22 27.84
C ASN A 184 30.33 4.56 28.36
N ASP A 185 30.51 5.65 27.61
CA ASP A 185 29.92 6.94 27.95
C ASP A 185 28.40 6.88 27.76
N ILE A 186 27.70 7.75 28.48
CA ILE A 186 26.27 7.94 28.34
C ILE A 186 25.97 8.65 27.01
N LEU A 187 24.94 8.19 26.32
CA LEU A 187 24.46 8.80 25.09
C LEU A 187 23.80 10.15 25.37
N SER A 188 24.22 11.18 24.65
CA SER A 188 23.55 12.48 24.64
C SER A 188 22.38 12.52 23.66
N ARG A 189 21.40 13.41 23.89
CA ARG A 189 20.23 13.60 23.03
C ARG A 189 20.61 14.06 21.62
N ALA A 190 21.67 14.87 21.46
CA ALA A 190 22.18 15.26 20.15
C ALA A 190 22.77 14.05 19.39
N GLU A 191 23.50 13.16 20.06
CA GLU A 191 24.03 11.96 19.43
C GLU A 191 22.93 10.96 19.07
N GLU A 192 21.90 10.83 19.91
CA GLU A 192 20.69 10.08 19.58
C GLU A 192 20.01 10.63 18.32
N ALA A 193 19.78 11.94 18.24
CA ALA A 193 19.15 12.58 17.08
C ALA A 193 19.90 12.25 15.79
N VAL A 194 21.24 12.35 15.80
CA VAL A 194 22.07 12.03 14.63
C VAL A 194 21.98 10.56 14.25
N ILE A 195 22.02 9.65 15.24
CA ILE A 195 21.88 8.21 14.98
C ILE A 195 20.51 7.89 14.37
N LEU A 196 19.43 8.45 14.91
CA LEU A 196 18.07 8.23 14.43
C LEU A 196 17.83 8.86 13.05
N ALA A 197 18.30 10.08 12.81
CA ALA A 197 18.23 10.72 11.50
C ALA A 197 18.96 9.89 10.43
N ARG A 198 20.19 9.45 10.72
CA ARG A 198 20.95 8.59 9.79
C ARG A 198 20.31 7.22 9.59
N LEU A 199 19.69 6.65 10.62
CA LEU A 199 18.93 5.41 10.49
C LEU A 199 17.70 5.61 9.59
N LYS A 200 16.98 6.74 9.73
CA LYS A 200 15.83 7.11 8.90
C LYS A 200 16.24 7.26 7.43
N ASP A 201 17.34 7.97 7.15
CA ASP A 201 17.90 8.08 5.80
C ASP A 201 18.29 6.71 5.21
N LYS A 202 18.63 5.76 6.09
CA LYS A 202 19.02 4.39 5.74
C LYS A 202 17.95 3.38 6.14
N ILE A 203 16.67 3.75 6.11
CA ILE A 203 15.57 2.88 6.55
C ILE A 203 15.52 1.55 5.77
N GLY A 204 16.04 1.53 4.53
CA GLY A 204 16.22 0.31 3.73
C GLY A 204 17.21 -0.71 4.33
N LEU A 205 18.02 -0.32 5.31
CA LEU A 205 18.87 -1.21 6.11
C LEU A 205 18.14 -1.83 7.29
N VAL A 206 16.99 -1.32 7.74
CA VAL A 206 16.21 -1.95 8.81
C VAL A 206 15.53 -3.22 8.26
N LYS A 207 15.55 -4.31 9.03
CA LYS A 207 14.87 -5.56 8.66
C LYS A 207 13.35 -5.32 8.60
N GLU A 208 12.68 -5.99 7.66
CA GLU A 208 11.25 -5.74 7.41
C GLU A 208 10.37 -6.04 8.64
N GLU A 209 10.74 -7.01 9.48
CA GLU A 209 9.96 -7.34 10.68
C GLU A 209 9.86 -6.21 11.73
N TYR A 210 10.77 -5.23 11.69
CA TYR A 210 10.75 -4.09 12.62
C TYR A 210 10.08 -2.86 12.04
N LYS A 211 9.76 -2.84 10.74
CA LYS A 211 9.10 -1.70 10.11
C LYS A 211 7.59 -1.94 10.12
N ASN A 212 6.86 -1.00 10.71
CA ASN A 212 5.44 -0.93 10.43
C ASN A 212 5.27 0.00 9.23
N PRO A 213 4.62 -0.43 8.15
CA PRO A 213 4.40 0.47 7.03
C PRO A 213 3.52 1.63 7.46
N GLU A 214 4.11 2.83 7.42
CA GLU A 214 3.41 4.08 7.72
C GLU A 214 2.15 4.22 6.87
N LEU A 215 1.02 4.54 7.51
CA LEU A 215 -0.20 4.94 6.81
C LEU A 215 -0.01 6.37 6.29
N LEU A 216 0.15 6.50 4.97
CA LEU A 216 0.31 7.80 4.31
C LEU A 216 -1.03 8.51 4.13
N GLY A 217 -2.11 7.76 4.04
CA GLY A 217 -3.46 8.30 3.89
C GLY A 217 -4.51 7.23 3.69
N ILE A 218 -5.78 7.65 3.75
CA ILE A 218 -6.93 6.85 3.35
C ILE A 218 -7.47 7.49 2.07
N GLU A 219 -7.57 6.70 1.02
CA GLU A 219 -8.05 7.07 -0.30
C GLU A 219 -9.24 6.17 -0.69
N HIS A 220 -9.89 6.43 -1.83
CA HIS A 220 -11.19 5.82 -2.13
C HIS A 220 -11.30 5.22 -3.54
N LEU A 221 -11.90 4.03 -3.65
CA LEU A 221 -12.31 3.37 -4.90
C LEU A 221 -13.83 3.48 -5.11
N ASN A 222 -14.30 4.55 -5.74
CA ASN A 222 -15.73 4.81 -5.93
C ASN A 222 -16.35 4.14 -7.17
N VAL A 223 -15.98 2.87 -7.42
CA VAL A 223 -16.45 2.10 -8.58
C VAL A 223 -17.97 1.84 -8.55
N SER A 224 -18.55 1.69 -7.36
CA SER A 224 -19.99 1.49 -7.20
C SER A 224 -20.52 2.10 -5.92
N LYS A 225 -21.59 2.89 -6.01
CA LYS A 225 -22.31 3.45 -4.85
C LYS A 225 -22.92 2.40 -3.92
N LYS A 226 -23.02 1.14 -4.38
CA LYS A 226 -23.54 0.01 -3.60
C LYS A 226 -22.43 -0.80 -2.93
N ALA A 227 -21.16 -0.49 -3.19
CA ALA A 227 -20.05 -1.17 -2.56
C ALA A 227 -20.17 -1.00 -1.03
N PRO A 228 -20.07 -2.10 -0.24
CA PRO A 228 -20.07 -2.02 1.22
C PRO A 228 -18.93 -1.18 1.79
N ASN A 229 -17.82 -1.08 1.06
CA ASN A 229 -16.66 -0.28 1.41
C ASN A 229 -16.05 0.31 0.14
N ASN A 230 -15.34 1.42 0.27
CA ASN A 230 -14.55 2.05 -0.78
C ASN A 230 -13.15 2.48 -0.29
N GLU A 231 -12.78 2.25 0.97
CA GLU A 231 -11.52 2.72 1.54
C GLU A 231 -10.31 1.88 1.09
N VAL A 232 -9.24 2.58 0.75
CA VAL A 232 -7.90 2.04 0.51
C VAL A 232 -6.93 2.75 1.44
N LYS A 233 -6.23 1.98 2.27
CA LYS A 233 -5.17 2.53 3.11
C LYS A 233 -3.88 2.56 2.29
N VAL A 234 -3.44 3.76 1.92
CA VAL A 234 -2.18 3.97 1.23
C VAL A 234 -1.06 3.91 2.26
N MET A 235 -0.20 2.91 2.15
CA MET A 235 0.91 2.71 3.06
C MET A 235 2.23 2.99 2.35
N SER A 236 3.30 3.19 3.14
CA SER A 236 4.64 3.40 2.62
C SER A 236 5.14 2.26 1.72
N ASP A 237 4.77 1.02 2.01
CA ASP A 237 5.24 -0.20 1.32
C ASP A 237 4.22 -0.86 0.36
N GLY A 238 3.02 -0.30 0.25
CA GLY A 238 1.92 -0.90 -0.50
C GLY A 238 0.58 -0.27 -0.15
N ASN A 239 -0.47 -0.67 -0.85
CA ASN A 239 -1.82 -0.20 -0.62
C ASN A 239 -2.66 -1.36 -0.08
N LEU A 240 -3.35 -1.15 1.04
CA LEU A 240 -4.28 -2.12 1.59
C LEU A 240 -5.69 -1.79 1.10
N VAL A 241 -6.18 -2.58 0.15
CA VAL A 241 -7.56 -2.50 -0.33
C VAL A 241 -8.43 -3.30 0.63
N GLN A 242 -9.34 -2.62 1.33
CA GLN A 242 -10.12 -3.27 2.39
C GLN A 242 -11.23 -4.17 1.83
N GLU A 243 -11.64 -5.17 2.61
CA GLU A 243 -12.81 -5.99 2.34
C GLU A 243 -14.03 -5.13 2.00
N GLY A 244 -14.82 -5.57 1.03
CA GLY A 244 -16.03 -4.88 0.58
C GLY A 244 -15.80 -3.87 -0.55
N ASN A 245 -14.55 -3.54 -0.87
CA ASN A 245 -14.22 -2.75 -2.06
C ASN A 245 -14.68 -3.45 -3.34
N VAL A 246 -15.11 -2.66 -4.31
CA VAL A 246 -15.52 -3.13 -5.65
C VAL A 246 -14.53 -2.61 -6.68
N ILE A 247 -14.07 -3.49 -7.58
CA ILE A 247 -13.20 -3.13 -8.70
C ILE A 247 -13.79 -3.65 -10.01
N GLY A 248 -13.50 -2.96 -11.12
CA GLY A 248 -13.82 -3.42 -12.47
C GLY A 248 -12.69 -4.27 -13.04
N VAL A 249 -13.00 -5.43 -13.60
CA VAL A 249 -12.03 -6.32 -14.26
C VAL A 249 -12.61 -6.81 -15.59
N ALA A 250 -11.77 -6.91 -16.62
CA ALA A 250 -12.18 -7.33 -17.95
C ALA A 250 -11.91 -8.81 -18.19
N PHE A 251 -12.82 -9.57 -18.78
CA PHE A 251 -12.53 -10.93 -19.24
C PHE A 251 -11.32 -10.92 -20.19
N SER A 252 -10.34 -11.79 -19.96
CA SER A 252 -9.13 -11.89 -20.80
C SER A 252 -9.38 -12.62 -22.13
N GLU A 253 -10.51 -13.31 -22.25
CA GLU A 253 -10.95 -14.00 -23.44
C GLU A 253 -12.47 -14.19 -23.44
N LYS A 254 -13.03 -14.63 -24.57
CA LYS A 254 -14.46 -14.91 -24.66
C LYS A 254 -14.83 -16.08 -23.74
N PHE A 255 -15.90 -15.90 -22.96
CA PHE A 255 -16.42 -16.93 -22.05
C PHE A 255 -17.82 -17.39 -22.50
N LYS A 256 -18.07 -18.71 -22.42
CA LYS A 256 -19.39 -19.31 -22.70
C LYS A 256 -19.74 -20.35 -21.63
N SER A 257 -20.85 -20.16 -20.92
CA SER A 257 -21.23 -21.05 -19.81
C SER A 257 -21.48 -22.50 -20.23
N GLU A 258 -21.97 -22.73 -21.46
CA GLU A 258 -22.23 -24.07 -21.99
C GLU A 258 -20.97 -24.84 -22.42
N ALA A 259 -19.81 -24.16 -22.43
CA ALA A 259 -18.52 -24.75 -22.78
C ALA A 259 -17.59 -24.84 -21.56
N ALA A 260 -18.08 -24.49 -20.37
CA ALA A 260 -17.33 -24.46 -19.13
C ALA A 260 -18.00 -25.35 -18.08
N GLN A 261 -17.26 -25.69 -17.02
CA GLN A 261 -17.71 -26.46 -15.88
C GLN A 261 -17.06 -25.98 -14.59
N ALA A 262 -17.53 -26.48 -13.44
CA ALA A 262 -16.91 -26.18 -12.16
C ALA A 262 -15.46 -26.70 -12.11
N GLY A 263 -14.55 -25.89 -11.60
CA GLY A 263 -13.12 -26.15 -11.54
C GLY A 263 -12.31 -25.52 -12.69
N ASP A 264 -12.96 -25.15 -13.79
CA ASP A 264 -12.28 -24.50 -14.91
C ASP A 264 -11.68 -23.16 -14.50
N ALA A 265 -10.52 -22.84 -15.06
CA ALA A 265 -9.88 -21.55 -14.87
C ALA A 265 -10.67 -20.44 -15.60
N VAL A 266 -10.65 -19.24 -15.03
CA VAL A 266 -11.16 -18.03 -15.68
C VAL A 266 -10.21 -16.88 -15.38
N TYR A 267 -9.87 -16.11 -16.41
CA TYR A 267 -8.88 -15.05 -16.33
C TYR A 267 -9.51 -13.70 -16.63
N PHE A 268 -9.11 -12.71 -15.83
CA PHE A 268 -9.45 -11.31 -16.06
C PHE A 268 -8.18 -10.46 -16.11
N VAL A 269 -8.31 -9.26 -16.66
CA VAL A 269 -7.24 -8.29 -16.78
C VAL A 269 -7.73 -6.91 -16.35
N ALA A 270 -6.83 -6.11 -15.77
CA ALA A 270 -7.00 -4.67 -15.70
C ALA A 270 -6.72 -4.10 -17.10
N ASP A 271 -7.77 -3.80 -17.86
CA ASP A 271 -7.69 -3.20 -19.21
C ASP A 271 -7.17 -1.75 -19.17
N LYS A 272 -7.18 -1.13 -17.99
CA LYS A 272 -6.60 0.17 -17.66
C LYS A 272 -6.18 0.18 -16.19
N ASN A 273 -5.44 1.20 -15.77
CA ASN A 273 -5.11 1.41 -14.37
C ASN A 273 -6.39 1.45 -13.50
N ILE A 274 -6.43 0.62 -12.47
CA ILE A 274 -7.40 0.72 -11.37
C ILE A 274 -6.76 1.60 -10.31
N ALA A 275 -7.23 2.83 -10.20
CA ALA A 275 -6.71 3.84 -9.29
C ALA A 275 -7.81 4.37 -8.37
N THR A 276 -7.39 4.89 -7.21
CA THR A 276 -8.25 5.68 -6.32
C THR A 276 -8.64 7.00 -6.97
N ASP A 277 -9.69 7.63 -6.47
CA ASP A 277 -10.12 8.96 -6.93
C ASP A 277 -9.04 10.03 -6.68
N GLU A 278 -8.22 9.84 -5.65
CA GLU A 278 -7.08 10.68 -5.29
C GLU A 278 -5.84 10.46 -6.18
N GLY A 279 -5.83 9.41 -7.01
CA GLY A 279 -4.82 9.20 -8.06
C GLY A 279 -3.77 8.12 -7.78
N THR A 280 -3.86 7.40 -6.66
CA THR A 280 -2.97 6.26 -6.39
C THR A 280 -3.37 5.06 -7.24
N ILE A 281 -2.46 4.60 -8.09
CA ILE A 281 -2.65 3.36 -8.88
C ILE A 281 -2.56 2.15 -7.93
N ILE A 282 -3.64 1.40 -7.84
CA ILE A 282 -3.74 0.18 -7.02
C ILE A 282 -3.35 -1.03 -7.84
N PHE A 283 -4.00 -1.24 -8.99
CA PHE A 283 -3.64 -2.28 -9.95
C PHE A 283 -3.31 -1.62 -11.28
N PRO A 284 -2.05 -1.64 -11.73
CA PRO A 284 -1.70 -1.08 -13.03
C PRO A 284 -2.35 -1.86 -14.17
N GLU A 285 -2.48 -1.21 -15.32
CA GLU A 285 -2.89 -1.84 -16.58
C GLU A 285 -2.04 -3.09 -16.86
N GLY A 286 -2.69 -4.14 -17.36
CA GLY A 286 -2.06 -5.44 -17.63
C GLY A 286 -1.96 -6.36 -16.41
N THR A 287 -2.36 -5.90 -15.21
CA THR A 287 -2.53 -6.77 -14.04
C THR A 287 -3.50 -7.92 -14.37
N LYS A 288 -3.09 -9.16 -14.12
CA LYS A 288 -3.89 -10.37 -14.38
C LYS A 288 -4.57 -10.85 -13.12
N PHE A 289 -5.87 -11.13 -13.19
CA PHE A 289 -6.65 -11.69 -12.11
C PHE A 289 -6.98 -13.14 -12.44
N ASN A 290 -6.46 -14.06 -11.63
CA ASN A 290 -6.59 -15.49 -11.85
C ASN A 290 -7.71 -16.04 -10.98
N GLY A 291 -8.70 -16.66 -11.60
CA GLY A 291 -9.86 -17.21 -10.92
C GLY A 291 -10.25 -18.59 -11.39
N LYS A 292 -11.33 -19.09 -10.79
CA LYS A 292 -11.97 -20.37 -11.13
C LYS A 292 -13.48 -20.25 -11.17
N ILE A 293 -14.09 -21.10 -11.98
CA ILE A 293 -15.53 -21.32 -11.98
C ILE A 293 -15.86 -22.23 -10.79
N LEU A 294 -16.66 -21.74 -9.85
CA LEU A 294 -17.14 -22.50 -8.70
C LEU A 294 -18.32 -23.39 -9.07
N ASN A 295 -19.25 -22.88 -9.89
CA ASN A 295 -20.46 -23.57 -10.28
C ASN A 295 -21.10 -22.92 -11.50
N ILE A 296 -21.80 -23.71 -12.32
CA ILE A 296 -22.67 -23.25 -13.40
C ILE A 296 -24.05 -23.88 -13.19
N GLN A 297 -25.07 -23.03 -13.12
CA GLN A 297 -26.46 -23.46 -13.18
C GLN A 297 -26.96 -23.28 -14.60
N ASP A 298 -27.28 -24.39 -15.25
CA ASP A 298 -27.85 -24.38 -16.60
C ASP A 298 -29.16 -23.61 -16.68
N PRO A 299 -29.47 -23.01 -17.85
CA PRO A 299 -30.74 -22.36 -18.04
C PRO A 299 -31.89 -23.36 -17.97
N LYS A 300 -32.95 -22.98 -17.27
CA LYS A 300 -34.15 -23.82 -17.08
C LYS A 300 -35.31 -23.31 -17.92
N TRP A 301 -36.30 -24.19 -18.07
CA TRP A 301 -37.62 -23.85 -18.61
C TRP A 301 -38.25 -22.68 -17.83
N PHE A 302 -39.11 -21.90 -18.48
CA PHE A 302 -39.67 -20.63 -17.97
C PHE A 302 -38.69 -19.46 -17.89
N ASN A 303 -37.89 -19.25 -18.95
CA ASN A 303 -36.99 -18.09 -19.11
C ASN A 303 -36.02 -17.88 -17.92
N LYS A 304 -35.62 -18.95 -17.24
CA LYS A 304 -34.63 -18.90 -16.18
C LYS A 304 -33.24 -19.02 -16.81
N ASN A 305 -32.56 -17.90 -17.02
CA ASN A 305 -31.20 -17.88 -17.60
C ASN A 305 -30.20 -18.62 -16.71
N ALA A 306 -29.10 -19.04 -17.33
CA ALA A 306 -27.96 -19.62 -16.68
C ALA A 306 -27.38 -18.68 -15.61
N ARG A 307 -26.73 -19.27 -14.61
CA ARG A 307 -25.96 -18.53 -13.62
C ARG A 307 -24.56 -19.09 -13.51
N VAL A 308 -23.57 -18.21 -13.59
CA VAL A 308 -22.16 -18.58 -13.46
C VAL A 308 -21.63 -17.98 -12.17
N TYR A 309 -21.03 -18.82 -11.34
CA TYR A 309 -20.39 -18.43 -10.09
C TYR A 309 -18.89 -18.56 -10.28
N ALA A 310 -18.20 -17.43 -10.30
CA ALA A 310 -16.74 -17.38 -10.43
C ALA A 310 -16.12 -16.78 -9.15
N GLN A 311 -14.85 -17.08 -8.92
CA GLN A 311 -14.07 -16.47 -7.85
C GLN A 311 -12.64 -16.23 -8.33
N ILE A 312 -12.15 -15.01 -8.13
CA ILE A 312 -10.74 -14.66 -8.25
C ILE A 312 -10.04 -15.12 -6.97
N GLU A 313 -8.89 -15.76 -7.11
CA GLU A 313 -8.11 -16.33 -6.00
C GLU A 313 -6.74 -15.65 -5.85
N SER A 314 -6.20 -15.09 -6.94
CA SER A 314 -4.93 -14.37 -6.92
C SER A 314 -4.83 -13.34 -8.03
N VAL A 315 -3.87 -12.43 -7.88
CA VAL A 315 -3.56 -11.40 -8.87
C VAL A 315 -2.06 -11.43 -9.18
N THR A 316 -1.69 -11.29 -10.45
CA THR A 316 -0.32 -11.16 -10.90
C THR A 316 -0.11 -9.76 -11.45
N LEU A 317 0.73 -8.98 -10.78
CA LEU A 317 1.10 -7.62 -11.17
C LEU A 317 2.04 -7.65 -12.40
N PRO A 318 2.19 -6.53 -13.13
CA PRO A 318 3.06 -6.46 -14.29
C PRO A 318 4.55 -6.77 -14.01
N ASP A 319 5.01 -6.54 -12.78
CA ASP A 319 6.38 -6.89 -12.34
C ASP A 319 6.54 -8.39 -12.01
N GLY A 320 5.50 -9.21 -12.23
CA GLY A 320 5.49 -10.65 -11.99
C GLY A 320 5.17 -11.05 -10.55
N LYS A 321 5.00 -10.09 -9.62
CA LYS A 321 4.62 -10.43 -8.24
C LYS A 321 3.18 -10.92 -8.17
N THR A 322 2.96 -11.92 -7.33
CA THR A 322 1.63 -12.44 -7.04
C THR A 322 1.11 -11.88 -5.71
N VAL A 323 -0.12 -11.40 -5.72
CA VAL A 323 -0.87 -10.91 -4.55
C VAL A 323 -2.03 -11.86 -4.29
N GLU A 324 -2.21 -12.27 -3.03
CA GLU A 324 -3.42 -12.98 -2.62
C GLU A 324 -4.60 -11.99 -2.63
N LEU A 325 -5.62 -12.29 -3.43
CA LEU A 325 -6.83 -11.47 -3.53
C LEU A 325 -7.99 -12.39 -3.81
N THR A 326 -8.94 -12.42 -2.89
CA THR A 326 -10.19 -13.18 -3.06
C THR A 326 -11.31 -12.23 -3.44
N ALA A 327 -11.90 -12.42 -4.62
CA ALA A 327 -13.02 -11.60 -5.08
C ALA A 327 -14.08 -12.41 -5.83
N LYS A 328 -15.34 -11.93 -5.80
CA LYS A 328 -16.46 -12.54 -6.52
C LYS A 328 -17.22 -11.51 -7.34
N PRO A 329 -17.95 -11.91 -8.39
CA PRO A 329 -18.82 -11.00 -9.15
C PRO A 329 -19.74 -10.19 -8.25
N PHE A 330 -19.75 -8.86 -8.37
CA PHE A 330 -20.56 -7.96 -7.56
C PHE A 330 -21.98 -7.81 -8.14
N TYR A 331 -22.71 -8.92 -8.14
CA TYR A 331 -24.10 -9.02 -8.60
C TYR A 331 -24.94 -9.73 -7.54
N LYS A 332 -26.27 -9.75 -7.73
CA LYS A 332 -27.17 -10.47 -6.84
C LYS A 332 -26.74 -11.93 -6.70
N ASN A 333 -26.47 -12.36 -5.46
CA ASN A 333 -25.99 -13.70 -5.11
C ASN A 333 -24.65 -14.09 -5.76
N TYR A 334 -23.81 -13.12 -6.13
CA TYR A 334 -22.51 -13.35 -6.78
C TYR A 334 -22.58 -14.10 -8.13
N ALA A 335 -23.74 -14.08 -8.77
CA ALA A 335 -23.99 -14.82 -10.01
C ALA A 335 -23.92 -13.89 -11.22
N LEU A 336 -23.08 -14.24 -12.19
CA LEU A 336 -23.13 -13.68 -13.53
C LEU A 336 -24.35 -14.26 -14.26
N LYS A 337 -25.10 -13.39 -14.93
CA LYS A 337 -26.35 -13.74 -15.63
C LYS A 337 -26.57 -12.78 -16.79
N GLU A 338 -27.05 -13.30 -17.91
CA GLU A 338 -27.52 -12.49 -19.04
C GLU A 338 -28.61 -11.48 -18.65
N GLY A 339 -28.49 -10.27 -19.20
CA GLY A 339 -29.34 -9.14 -18.89
C GLY A 339 -30.79 -9.30 -19.40
N PRO A 340 -31.79 -8.62 -18.78
CA PRO A 340 -33.19 -8.75 -19.17
C PRO A 340 -33.50 -8.35 -20.62
N TRP A 341 -32.82 -7.33 -21.16
CA TRP A 341 -33.12 -6.74 -22.48
C TRP A 341 -32.71 -7.61 -23.67
N MET A 342 -31.76 -8.55 -23.51
CA MET A 342 -31.44 -9.56 -24.53
C MET A 342 -32.58 -10.59 -24.71
N THR A 343 -33.48 -10.69 -23.72
CA THR A 343 -34.70 -11.50 -23.79
C THR A 343 -35.76 -10.84 -24.69
N ALA A 344 -35.75 -9.51 -24.82
CA ALA A 344 -36.68 -8.76 -25.66
C ALA A 344 -36.40 -8.94 -27.16
N GLY A 345 -35.12 -9.01 -27.56
CA GLY A 345 -34.73 -9.34 -28.94
C GLY A 345 -35.24 -10.72 -29.40
N LYS A 346 -35.35 -11.67 -28.47
CA LYS A 346 -35.95 -13.00 -28.73
C LYS A 346 -37.46 -12.91 -29.00
N LEU A 347 -38.16 -11.99 -28.34
CA LEU A 347 -39.59 -11.73 -28.57
C LEU A 347 -39.86 -11.09 -29.95
N ALA A 348 -38.98 -10.17 -30.38
CA ALA A 348 -39.08 -9.52 -31.69
C ALA A 348 -38.83 -10.50 -32.85
N LEU A 349 -37.91 -11.46 -32.70
CA LEU A 349 -37.60 -12.44 -33.75
C LEU A 349 -38.77 -13.43 -34.00
N TYR A 350 -39.51 -13.81 -32.95
CA TYR A 350 -40.66 -14.71 -33.06
C TYR A 350 -41.93 -14.03 -33.59
N THR A 351 -42.08 -12.73 -33.37
CA THR A 351 -43.23 -11.97 -33.88
C THR A 351 -43.13 -11.68 -35.38
N VAL A 352 -41.91 -11.58 -35.93
CA VAL A 352 -41.69 -11.41 -37.38
C VAL A 352 -41.83 -12.73 -38.16
N THR A 353 -41.73 -13.90 -37.51
CA THR A 353 -41.87 -15.22 -38.15
C THR A 353 -43.28 -15.82 -38.08
N GLY A 354 -44.23 -15.10 -37.48
CA GLY A 354 -45.62 -15.56 -37.29
C GLY A 354 -46.59 -15.28 -38.45
N GLY A 355 -46.11 -14.94 -39.63
CA GLY A 355 -46.95 -14.68 -40.81
C GLY A 355 -46.39 -15.31 -42.08
N ALA A 356 -47.04 -16.37 -42.54
CA ALA A 356 -46.96 -17.00 -43.86
C ALA A 356 -45.60 -17.59 -44.32
N VAL A 357 -45.62 -18.93 -44.43
CA VAL A 357 -44.87 -19.84 -45.33
C VAL A 357 -43.91 -19.18 -46.34
N GLY A 358 -42.63 -19.54 -46.25
CA GLY A 358 -41.65 -19.34 -47.33
C GLY A 358 -40.22 -19.72 -46.93
N ILE A 359 -39.66 -20.74 -47.57
CA ILE A 359 -38.29 -21.23 -47.40
C ILE A 359 -37.29 -20.13 -47.80
N GLY A 360 -36.29 -19.84 -46.94
CA GLY A 360 -35.15 -19.01 -47.34
C GLY A 360 -34.27 -18.58 -46.16
N ALA A 361 -33.05 -19.12 -46.09
CA ALA A 361 -32.02 -18.74 -45.13
C ALA A 361 -31.60 -17.26 -45.29
N GLY A 362 -31.39 -16.55 -44.18
CA GLY A 362 -30.77 -15.22 -44.19
C GLY A 362 -31.02 -14.41 -42.93
N VAL A 363 -30.25 -14.68 -41.86
CA VAL A 363 -30.14 -13.74 -40.72
C VAL A 363 -29.21 -12.59 -41.13
N GLY A 364 -29.79 -11.55 -41.74
CA GLY A 364 -29.14 -10.28 -41.99
C GLY A 364 -29.52 -9.26 -40.92
N PHE A 365 -28.56 -8.84 -40.09
CA PHE A 365 -28.68 -7.67 -39.24
C PHE A 365 -28.57 -6.42 -40.11
N ALA A 366 -29.67 -5.68 -40.31
CA ALA A 366 -29.64 -4.38 -40.96
C ALA A 366 -29.56 -3.27 -39.89
N PHE A 367 -28.39 -2.61 -39.84
CA PHE A 367 -28.20 -1.31 -39.20
C PHE A 367 -29.05 -0.24 -39.91
N ILE A 368 -29.60 0.73 -39.18
CA ILE A 368 -29.91 2.07 -39.72
C ILE A 368 -29.29 3.13 -38.78
N PRO A 369 -28.64 4.19 -39.32
CA PRO A 369 -27.74 5.08 -38.59
C PRO A 369 -28.41 6.36 -38.05
N ASP A 370 -27.76 6.97 -37.07
CA ASP A 370 -28.03 8.27 -36.41
C ASP A 370 -28.17 9.43 -37.44
N PRO A 371 -28.98 10.50 -37.20
CA PRO A 371 -28.38 11.72 -36.64
C PRO A 371 -29.32 12.68 -35.86
N THR A 372 -28.87 13.09 -34.67
CA THR A 372 -28.73 14.49 -34.21
C THR A 372 -29.86 15.25 -33.47
N LYS A 373 -29.44 15.78 -32.29
CA LYS A 373 -30.04 16.74 -31.34
C LYS A 373 -31.08 16.11 -30.39
N ILE A 374 -30.71 15.76 -29.16
CA ILE A 374 -30.55 16.69 -28.03
C ILE A 374 -29.40 16.24 -27.10
N GLY A 375 -28.39 17.09 -26.91
CA GLY A 375 -27.49 17.06 -25.74
C GLY A 375 -28.23 17.57 -24.50
N THR A 376 -27.87 17.23 -23.26
CA THR A 376 -26.54 17.16 -22.65
C THR A 376 -26.60 16.34 -21.36
N GLY A 377 -25.56 15.53 -21.09
CA GLY A 377 -25.17 15.17 -19.71
C GLY A 377 -25.13 13.67 -19.36
N ILE A 378 -23.93 13.07 -19.44
CA ILE A 378 -23.39 11.97 -18.59
C ILE A 378 -24.13 10.61 -18.72
N ALA A 379 -23.84 9.75 -19.71
CA ALA A 379 -22.80 8.70 -19.75
C ALA A 379 -22.80 7.76 -18.50
N ILE A 380 -22.97 6.42 -18.49
CA ILE A 380 -23.16 5.28 -19.42
C ILE A 380 -23.73 4.16 -18.50
N GLY A 381 -24.72 3.33 -18.79
CA GLY A 381 -25.62 3.24 -19.94
C GLY A 381 -26.96 2.61 -19.50
N ALA A 382 -28.05 3.33 -19.74
CA ALA A 382 -29.40 2.83 -19.78
C ALA A 382 -29.89 3.04 -21.22
N PRO A 383 -30.43 2.02 -21.92
CA PRO A 383 -31.07 2.27 -23.21
C PRO A 383 -32.51 2.74 -22.97
N VAL A 384 -32.76 3.98 -23.41
CA VAL A 384 -34.09 4.52 -23.71
C VAL A 384 -34.40 4.21 -25.18
N GLY A 385 -35.58 3.65 -25.47
CA GLY A 385 -36.06 3.43 -26.85
C GLY A 385 -37.44 2.79 -26.96
N ALA A 386 -38.40 3.61 -27.40
CA ALA A 386 -39.80 3.44 -27.84
C ALA A 386 -40.48 2.04 -27.87
N GLY A 387 -41.72 1.99 -27.37
CA GLY A 387 -42.58 0.80 -27.40
C GLY A 387 -43.51 0.72 -28.60
N VAL A 388 -43.90 -0.51 -28.95
CA VAL A 388 -45.24 -0.96 -29.39
C VAL A 388 -45.36 -2.43 -28.98
N GLY A 389 -46.52 -2.81 -28.43
CA GLY A 389 -46.74 -4.09 -27.77
C GLY A 389 -46.99 -5.28 -28.70
N LEU A 390 -46.82 -6.47 -28.13
CA LEU A 390 -47.72 -7.63 -28.18
C LEU A 390 -47.14 -8.70 -27.25
N ALA A 391 -47.75 -8.84 -26.07
CA ALA A 391 -47.37 -9.82 -25.07
C ALA A 391 -47.90 -11.21 -25.46
N THR A 392 -47.25 -11.90 -26.40
CA THR A 392 -47.36 -13.35 -26.48
C THR A 392 -46.26 -13.93 -25.60
N GLY A 393 -46.62 -14.34 -24.38
CA GLY A 393 -45.73 -14.99 -23.43
C GLY A 393 -45.28 -16.37 -23.91
N LEU A 394 -44.35 -16.42 -24.86
CA LEU A 394 -43.68 -17.65 -25.25
C LEU A 394 -42.72 -18.09 -24.14
N ILE A 395 -43.09 -19.19 -23.47
CA ILE A 395 -42.27 -19.83 -22.46
C ILE A 395 -41.13 -20.56 -23.19
N THR A 396 -39.91 -20.01 -23.13
CA THR A 396 -38.72 -20.63 -23.74
C THR A 396 -37.71 -21.05 -22.68
N LYS A 397 -36.75 -21.90 -23.05
CA LYS A 397 -35.56 -22.14 -22.23
C LYS A 397 -34.81 -20.82 -22.07
N GLY A 398 -34.33 -20.54 -20.85
CA GLY A 398 -33.52 -19.36 -20.56
C GLY A 398 -32.22 -19.31 -21.38
N LEU A 399 -31.55 -18.16 -21.37
CA LEU A 399 -30.29 -17.95 -22.09
C LEU A 399 -29.10 -18.52 -21.32
N ASN A 400 -28.09 -19.04 -22.04
CA ASN A 400 -26.75 -19.27 -21.51
C ASN A 400 -26.08 -17.93 -21.17
N TYR A 401 -25.05 -17.93 -20.33
CA TYR A 401 -24.24 -16.74 -20.07
C TYR A 401 -23.03 -16.70 -20.99
N HIS A 402 -22.89 -15.60 -21.73
CA HIS A 402 -21.73 -15.33 -22.57
C HIS A 402 -21.06 -14.04 -22.11
N ALA A 403 -19.74 -13.98 -22.20
CA ALA A 403 -18.98 -12.75 -22.05
C ALA A 403 -18.04 -12.59 -23.25
N LYS A 404 -17.89 -11.35 -23.72
CA LYS A 404 -16.93 -11.03 -24.77
C LYS A 404 -15.52 -10.90 -24.17
N ASP A 405 -14.53 -11.09 -25.03
CA ASP A 405 -13.16 -10.65 -24.72
C ASP A 405 -13.17 -9.14 -24.44
N GLY A 406 -12.53 -8.73 -23.35
CA GLY A 406 -12.52 -7.36 -22.85
C GLY A 406 -13.81 -6.91 -22.15
N GLU A 407 -14.81 -7.78 -21.96
CA GLU A 407 -16.04 -7.39 -21.25
C GLU A 407 -15.75 -7.15 -19.77
N VAL A 408 -16.03 -5.93 -19.30
CA VAL A 408 -15.79 -5.53 -17.90
C VAL A 408 -16.93 -5.98 -17.00
N ILE A 409 -16.59 -6.66 -15.92
CA ILE A 409 -17.49 -6.96 -14.80
C ILE A 409 -16.98 -6.30 -13.52
N ASN A 410 -17.90 -5.97 -12.61
CA ASN A 410 -17.54 -5.56 -11.27
C ASN A 410 -17.37 -6.79 -10.37
N VAL A 411 -16.32 -6.80 -9.56
CA VAL A 411 -16.06 -7.82 -8.54
C VAL A 411 -15.86 -7.16 -7.18
N ILE A 412 -16.30 -7.83 -6.13
CA ILE A 412 -16.17 -7.39 -4.73
C ILE A 412 -15.11 -8.22 -4.03
N LEU A 413 -14.22 -7.55 -3.30
CA LEU A 413 -13.22 -8.19 -2.45
C LEU A 413 -13.88 -8.80 -1.21
N LEU A 414 -13.54 -10.05 -0.92
CA LEU A 414 -14.07 -10.79 0.23
C LEU A 414 -13.16 -10.74 1.46
N LYS A 415 -11.97 -10.16 1.32
CA LYS A 415 -10.96 -9.96 2.38
C LYS A 415 -10.11 -8.74 2.02
N ASP A 416 -9.45 -8.18 3.03
CA ASP A 416 -8.38 -7.20 2.82
C ASP A 416 -7.28 -7.78 1.91
N ALA A 417 -6.81 -6.98 0.96
CA ALA A 417 -5.73 -7.35 0.05
C ALA A 417 -4.62 -6.28 0.09
N LYS A 418 -3.39 -6.69 0.43
CA LYS A 418 -2.22 -5.82 0.39
C LYS A 418 -1.54 -5.91 -0.97
N VAL A 419 -1.59 -4.81 -1.72
CA VAL A 419 -1.01 -4.69 -3.06
C VAL A 419 0.31 -3.91 -2.96
N SER A 420 1.43 -4.53 -3.29
CA SER A 420 2.73 -3.86 -3.28
C SER A 420 2.79 -2.74 -4.31
N LYS A 421 3.49 -1.64 -4.01
CA LYS A 421 3.79 -0.62 -5.03
C LYS A 421 4.63 -1.26 -6.13
N VAL A 422 4.17 -1.14 -7.38
CA VAL A 422 4.98 -1.54 -8.53
C VAL A 422 6.11 -0.53 -8.64
N LYS A 423 7.36 -1.01 -8.67
CA LYS A 423 8.50 -0.15 -8.95
C LYS A 423 8.31 0.38 -10.36
N THR A 424 7.95 1.65 -10.47
CA THR A 424 8.14 2.38 -11.72
C THR A 424 9.64 2.65 -11.78
N ASP A 425 10.34 2.01 -12.70
CA ASP A 425 11.72 2.36 -13.01
C ASP A 425 11.71 3.84 -13.45
N LEU A 426 12.18 4.72 -12.58
CA LEU A 426 12.48 6.12 -12.86
C LEU A 426 13.98 6.30 -12.98
#